data_AF-A0A7S3C163-F1
#
_entry.id   AF-A0A7S3C163-F1
#
_cell.length_a   1.000
_cell.length_b   1.000
_cell.length_c   1.000
_cell.angle_alpha   90.00
_cell.angle_beta   90.00
_cell.angle_gamma   90.00
#
_symmetry.space_group_name_H-M   'P 1'
#
loop_
_entity.id
_entity.type
_entity.pdbx_description
1 polymer ?
#
loop_
_entity_poly.entity_id
_entity_poly.type
_entity_poly.pdbx_seq_one_letter_code
_entity_poly.pdbx_strand_id
1 'polypeptide(L)'
;TIGNNRSLAYGATYCGENKAIFADPQRTPESLLLTFHHLPWDYLLPAEHGPSADVKEQRLLLPSILAAYARGVDQTSDYVGTWAALEGLPGVDALRHAAVKERLLVGAADAGNFSASAIRFFTAAVRLATSIERGAA
;
A
#
# COMPACT_ATOMS: atom_id res chain seq x y z
N THR A 1 7.83 -12.67 7.79
CA THR A 1 6.57 -12.89 7.07
C THR A 1 5.53 -11.89 7.57
N ILE A 2 4.49 -11.59 6.79
CA ILE A 2 3.41 -10.63 7.10
C ILE A 2 2.09 -11.10 6.50
N GLY A 3 0.97 -10.62 7.05
CA GLY A 3 -0.36 -10.82 6.53
C GLY A 3 -1.19 -11.68 7.47
N ASN A 4 -2.20 -12.37 6.93
CA ASN A 4 -3.09 -13.20 7.72
C ASN A 4 -3.35 -14.52 7.01
N ASN A 5 -3.52 -15.62 7.75
CA ASN A 5 -3.95 -16.88 7.15
C ASN A 5 -5.48 -17.00 7.20
N ARG A 6 -6.16 -16.41 6.22
CA ARG A 6 -7.64 -16.32 6.17
C ARG A 6 -8.26 -16.98 4.94
N SER A 7 -7.46 -17.40 3.98
CA SER A 7 -7.89 -17.99 2.70
C SER A 7 -8.82 -19.20 2.87
N LEU A 8 -8.49 -20.14 3.77
CA LEU A 8 -9.25 -21.39 3.95
C LEU A 8 -10.45 -21.29 4.90
N ALA A 9 -10.48 -20.28 5.78
CA ALA A 9 -11.58 -20.05 6.70
C ALA A 9 -12.50 -18.93 6.17
N TYR A 10 -12.10 -17.68 6.35
CA TYR A 10 -12.87 -16.52 5.91
C TYR A 10 -13.03 -16.47 4.39
N GLY A 11 -11.96 -16.74 3.62
CA GLY A 11 -12.00 -16.80 2.16
C GLY A 11 -12.96 -17.86 1.62
N ALA A 12 -13.17 -18.95 2.38
CA ALA A 12 -14.11 -20.00 2.01
C ALA A 12 -15.59 -19.60 2.16
N THR A 13 -15.89 -18.49 2.84
CA THR A 13 -17.26 -17.96 2.96
C THR A 13 -17.73 -17.21 1.72
N TYR A 14 -16.81 -16.84 0.82
CA TYR A 14 -17.16 -16.22 -0.46
C TYR A 14 -17.72 -17.23 -1.44
N CYS A 15 -18.61 -16.79 -2.32
CA CYS A 15 -19.27 -17.63 -3.31
C CYS A 15 -18.57 -17.62 -4.68
N GLY A 16 -18.85 -18.64 -5.49
CA GLY A 16 -18.39 -18.73 -6.87
C GLY A 16 -16.87 -18.74 -7.00
N GLU A 17 -16.35 -18.06 -8.02
CA GLU A 17 -14.93 -18.03 -8.33
C GLU A 17 -14.09 -17.30 -7.26
N ASN A 18 -14.69 -16.36 -6.50
CA ASN A 18 -13.99 -15.59 -5.48
C ASN A 18 -13.35 -16.48 -4.40
N LYS A 19 -14.00 -17.59 -4.05
CA LYS A 19 -13.42 -18.58 -3.12
C LYS A 19 -12.08 -19.12 -3.64
N ALA A 20 -12.03 -19.47 -4.93
CA ALA A 20 -10.82 -20.00 -5.55
C ALA A 20 -9.75 -18.91 -5.74
N ILE A 21 -10.17 -17.68 -6.07
CA ILE A 21 -9.28 -16.52 -6.18
C ILE A 21 -8.60 -16.22 -4.83
N PHE A 22 -9.36 -16.11 -3.75
CA PHE A 22 -8.81 -15.81 -2.42
C PHE A 22 -8.08 -17.00 -1.78
N ALA A 23 -8.31 -18.22 -2.27
CA ALA A 23 -7.56 -19.40 -1.86
C ALA A 23 -6.11 -19.44 -2.39
N ASP A 24 -5.84 -18.73 -3.50
CA ASP A 24 -4.56 -18.77 -4.20
C ASP A 24 -3.87 -17.40 -4.15
N PRO A 25 -2.69 -17.26 -3.51
CA PRO A 25 -1.99 -15.98 -3.42
C PRO A 25 -1.52 -15.45 -4.79
N GLN A 26 -1.37 -16.30 -5.82
CA GLN A 26 -1.02 -15.85 -7.19
C GLN A 26 -2.22 -15.31 -7.98
N ARG A 27 -3.44 -15.53 -7.47
CA ARG A 27 -4.68 -15.05 -8.09
C ARG A 27 -5.38 -13.98 -7.25
N THR A 28 -5.07 -13.91 -5.96
CA THR A 28 -5.64 -12.94 -5.04
C THR A 28 -5.16 -11.55 -5.43
N PRO A 29 -6.07 -10.59 -5.72
CA PRO A 29 -5.67 -9.22 -6.06
C PRO A 29 -4.70 -8.65 -5.02
N GLU A 30 -3.60 -8.04 -5.49
CA GLU A 30 -2.56 -7.43 -4.64
C GLU A 30 -3.11 -6.61 -3.47
N SER A 31 -4.15 -5.80 -3.70
CA SER A 31 -4.80 -4.97 -2.67
C SER A 31 -5.47 -5.75 -1.54
N LEU A 32 -5.76 -7.04 -1.74
CA LEU A 32 -6.36 -7.96 -0.78
C LEU A 32 -5.41 -9.07 -0.35
N LEU A 33 -4.19 -9.14 -0.91
CA LEU A 33 -3.25 -10.23 -0.71
C LEU A 33 -2.94 -10.46 0.77
N LEU A 34 -2.59 -9.41 1.51
CA LEU A 34 -2.26 -9.49 2.95
C LEU A 34 -3.48 -9.68 3.86
N THR A 35 -4.69 -9.49 3.32
CA THR A 35 -5.93 -9.85 4.03
C THR A 35 -6.12 -11.35 4.10
N PHE A 36 -5.79 -12.08 3.02
CA PHE A 36 -6.06 -13.52 2.90
C PHE A 36 -4.85 -14.41 3.15
N HIS A 37 -3.64 -13.90 2.88
CA HIS A 37 -2.42 -14.69 2.90
C HIS A 37 -1.37 -14.15 3.87
N HIS A 38 -0.64 -15.07 4.49
CA HIS A 38 0.53 -14.79 5.32
C HIS A 38 1.77 -15.19 4.52
N LEU A 39 2.55 -14.21 4.09
CA LEU A 39 3.60 -14.37 3.07
C LEU A 39 4.98 -13.94 3.58
N PRO A 40 6.07 -14.49 3.04
CA PRO A 40 7.42 -14.03 3.35
C PRO A 40 7.68 -12.65 2.74
N TRP A 41 8.66 -11.92 3.29
CA TRP A 41 8.91 -10.51 2.92
C TRP A 41 9.43 -10.36 1.48
N ASP A 42 10.07 -11.41 0.97
CA ASP A 42 10.61 -11.58 -0.37
C ASP A 42 9.62 -12.29 -1.32
N TYR A 43 8.35 -12.41 -0.95
CA TYR A 43 7.32 -12.93 -1.84
C TYR A 43 7.24 -12.09 -3.12
N LEU A 44 7.20 -12.79 -4.27
CA LEU A 44 6.99 -12.18 -5.59
C LEU A 44 5.51 -11.90 -5.79
N LEU A 45 5.17 -10.62 -5.87
CA LEU A 45 3.79 -10.18 -6.10
C LEU A 45 3.27 -10.69 -7.44
N PRO A 46 1.96 -11.03 -7.54
CA PRO A 46 1.39 -11.46 -8.79
C PRO A 46 1.44 -10.32 -9.82
N ALA A 47 1.56 -10.68 -11.10
CA ALA A 47 1.64 -9.73 -12.19
C ALA A 47 0.23 -9.23 -12.55
N GLU A 48 -0.35 -8.38 -11.73
CA GLU A 48 -1.73 -7.96 -11.94
C GLU A 48 -1.87 -6.48 -12.31
N HIS A 49 -0.96 -5.57 -11.94
CA HIS A 49 -1.16 -4.12 -12.21
C HIS A 49 0.18 -3.32 -12.37
N GLY A 50 0.90 -3.48 -13.49
CA GLY A 50 2.13 -2.72 -13.87
C GLY A 50 2.48 -2.84 -15.38
N PRO A 51 3.19 -1.86 -15.99
CA PRO A 51 3.04 -1.52 -17.42
C PRO A 51 3.65 -2.55 -18.36
N SER A 52 2.88 -2.90 -19.40
CA SER A 52 3.22 -3.74 -20.56
C SER A 52 3.78 -5.13 -20.25
N ALA A 53 3.39 -6.11 -21.06
CA ALA A 53 3.97 -7.45 -21.06
C ALA A 53 5.49 -7.47 -21.33
N ASP A 54 6.07 -6.31 -21.67
CA ASP A 54 7.44 -6.14 -22.14
C ASP A 54 8.45 -5.73 -21.04
N VAL A 55 7.98 -5.37 -19.83
CA VAL A 55 8.86 -5.12 -18.67
C VAL A 55 8.32 -5.87 -17.44
N LYS A 56 8.63 -7.17 -17.36
CA LYS A 56 8.44 -7.96 -16.13
C LYS A 56 9.49 -7.57 -15.09
N GLU A 57 9.38 -6.37 -14.52
CA GLU A 57 10.06 -6.10 -13.26
C GLU A 57 9.39 -6.94 -12.16
N GLN A 58 10.12 -7.94 -11.67
CA GLN A 58 9.68 -8.75 -10.54
C GLN A 58 9.55 -7.86 -9.30
N ARG A 59 8.31 -7.66 -8.83
CA ARG A 59 8.05 -6.87 -7.62
C ARG A 59 8.04 -7.76 -6.39
N LEU A 60 8.90 -7.44 -5.44
CA LEU A 60 8.93 -8.07 -4.13
C LEU A 60 7.97 -7.37 -3.18
N LEU A 61 7.35 -8.13 -2.28
CA LEU A 61 6.35 -7.65 -1.33
C LEU A 61 6.85 -6.48 -0.46
N LEU A 62 7.99 -6.65 0.23
CA LEU A 62 8.49 -5.60 1.12
C LEU A 62 8.85 -4.29 0.38
N PRO A 63 9.67 -4.29 -0.70
CA PRO A 63 9.91 -3.08 -1.47
C PRO A 63 8.62 -2.40 -1.95
N SER A 64 7.61 -3.19 -2.32
CA SER A 64 6.32 -2.67 -2.79
C SER A 64 5.52 -2.00 -1.66
N ILE A 65 5.54 -2.56 -0.44
CA ILE A 65 4.96 -1.93 0.76
C ILE A 65 5.65 -0.59 1.03
N LEU A 66 6.99 -0.57 1.09
CA LEU A 66 7.74 0.66 1.39
C LEU A 66 7.49 1.73 0.33
N ALA A 67 7.48 1.34 -0.95
CA ALA A 67 7.20 2.25 -2.05
C ALA A 67 5.75 2.76 -2.03
N ALA A 68 4.77 1.97 -1.58
CA ALA A 68 3.39 2.43 -1.43
C ALA A 68 3.26 3.53 -0.37
N TYR A 69 3.95 3.39 0.77
CA TYR A 69 3.99 4.45 1.78
C TYR A 69 4.66 5.72 1.26
N ALA A 70 5.78 5.60 0.56
CA ALA A 70 6.45 6.76 -0.05
C ALA A 70 5.54 7.47 -1.07
N ARG A 71 4.94 6.72 -1.99
CA ARG A 71 4.00 7.27 -3.00
C ARG A 71 2.80 7.97 -2.35
N GLY A 72 2.31 7.48 -1.22
CA GLY A 72 1.21 8.13 -0.49
C GLY A 72 1.56 9.56 -0.05
N VAL A 73 2.80 9.80 0.36
CA VAL A 73 3.28 11.16 0.72
C VAL A 73 3.28 12.07 -0.50
N ASP A 74 3.84 11.59 -1.61
CA ASP A 74 3.91 12.35 -2.87
C ASP A 74 2.49 12.71 -3.35
N GLN A 75 1.58 11.73 -3.38
CA GLN A 75 0.19 11.93 -3.80
C GLN A 75 -0.55 12.96 -2.95
N THR A 76 -0.36 12.96 -1.62
CA THR A 76 -1.01 13.98 -0.77
C THR A 76 -0.46 15.38 -1.01
N SER A 77 0.82 15.51 -1.38
CA SER A 77 1.42 16.78 -1.77
C SER A 77 0.83 17.26 -3.12
N ASP A 78 0.63 16.34 -4.06
CA ASP A 78 -0.04 16.63 -5.33
C ASP A 78 -1.50 17.07 -5.14
N TYR A 79 -2.23 16.50 -4.18
CA TYR A 79 -3.59 16.95 -3.87
C TYR A 79 -3.63 18.39 -3.35
N VAL A 80 -2.67 18.78 -2.50
CA VAL A 80 -2.54 20.18 -2.04
C VAL A 80 -2.29 21.10 -3.23
N GLY A 81 -1.36 20.75 -4.12
CA GLY A 81 -1.04 21.54 -5.31
C GLY A 81 -2.22 21.66 -6.28
N THR A 82 -2.88 20.54 -6.55
CA THR A 82 -4.05 20.47 -7.43
C THR A 82 -5.20 21.33 -6.91
N TRP A 83 -5.49 21.27 -5.61
CA TRP A 83 -6.54 22.09 -5.02
C TRP A 83 -6.17 23.58 -4.97
N ALA A 84 -4.90 23.91 -4.66
CA ALA A 84 -4.43 25.28 -4.67
C ALA A 84 -4.57 25.95 -6.05
N ALA A 85 -4.36 25.20 -7.13
CA ALA A 85 -4.51 25.71 -8.50
C ALA A 85 -5.95 26.11 -8.87
N LEU A 86 -6.96 25.70 -8.09
CA LEU A 86 -8.36 26.06 -8.32
C LEU A 86 -8.74 27.43 -7.71
N GLU A 87 -7.84 28.06 -6.97
CA GLU A 87 -8.10 29.34 -6.30
C GLU A 87 -8.50 30.43 -7.30
N GLY A 88 -9.62 31.11 -7.05
CA GLY A 88 -10.13 32.19 -7.90
C GLY A 88 -10.78 31.76 -9.22
N LEU A 89 -10.86 30.46 -9.52
CA LEU A 89 -11.59 29.99 -10.70
C LEU A 89 -13.11 30.25 -10.55
N PRO A 90 -13.82 30.56 -11.65
CA PRO A 90 -15.26 30.72 -11.62
C PRO A 90 -15.97 29.49 -11.03
N GLY A 91 -16.88 29.72 -10.09
CA GLY A 91 -17.62 28.65 -9.40
C GLY A 91 -16.91 28.05 -8.19
N VAL A 92 -15.67 28.45 -7.90
CA VAL A 92 -14.94 28.06 -6.69
C VAL A 92 -15.19 29.12 -5.60
N ASP A 93 -15.88 28.71 -4.53
CA ASP A 93 -16.11 29.56 -3.37
C ASP A 93 -14.85 29.69 -2.51
N ALA A 94 -14.46 30.92 -2.19
CA ALA A 94 -13.20 31.22 -1.51
C ALA A 94 -13.12 30.63 -0.09
N LEU A 95 -14.23 30.66 0.66
CA LEU A 95 -14.25 30.14 2.04
C LEU A 95 -14.12 28.62 2.06
N ARG A 96 -14.87 27.91 1.21
CA ARG A 96 -14.75 26.46 1.06
C ARG A 96 -13.38 26.05 0.51
N HIS A 97 -12.84 26.80 -0.45
CA HIS A 97 -11.50 26.57 -0.98
C HIS A 97 -10.45 26.62 0.12
N ALA A 98 -10.42 27.70 0.92
CA ALA A 98 -9.50 27.86 2.04
C ALA A 98 -9.67 26.74 3.09
N ALA A 99 -10.91 26.41 3.45
CA ALA A 99 -11.21 25.38 4.45
C ALA A 99 -10.78 23.97 4.00
N VAL A 100 -10.89 23.64 2.72
CA VAL A 100 -10.40 22.37 2.17
C VAL A 100 -8.88 22.38 2.08
N LYS A 101 -8.27 23.49 1.63
CA LYS A 101 -6.81 23.65 1.55
C LYS A 101 -6.14 23.42 2.91
N GLU A 102 -6.70 23.97 3.99
CA GLU A 102 -6.23 23.75 5.36
C GLU A 102 -6.26 22.26 5.74
N ARG A 103 -7.36 21.56 5.46
CA ARG A 103 -7.49 20.12 5.74
C ARG A 103 -6.52 19.28 4.91
N LEU A 104 -6.29 19.63 3.65
CA LEU A 104 -5.32 18.95 2.80
C LEU A 104 -3.88 19.12 3.31
N LEU A 105 -3.52 20.30 3.82
CA LEU A 105 -2.21 20.54 4.42
C LEU A 105 -2.00 19.68 5.68
N VAL A 106 -3.02 19.59 6.55
CA VAL A 106 -2.99 18.68 7.71
C VAL A 106 -2.86 17.22 7.25
N GLY A 107 -3.66 16.81 6.26
CA GLY A 107 -3.61 15.46 5.71
C GLY A 107 -2.25 15.08 5.11
N ALA A 108 -1.58 16.02 4.42
CA ALA A 108 -0.24 15.80 3.88
C ALA A 108 0.82 15.65 4.98
N ALA A 109 0.73 16.45 6.04
CA ALA A 109 1.61 16.33 7.21
C ALA A 109 1.40 14.98 7.92
N ASP A 110 0.14 14.58 8.12
CA ASP A 110 -0.22 13.30 8.74
C ASP A 110 0.23 12.11 7.89
N ALA A 111 0.08 12.19 6.56
CA ALA A 111 0.57 11.17 5.63
C ALA A 111 2.10 11.00 5.73
N GLY A 112 2.84 12.11 5.87
CA GLY A 112 4.28 12.09 6.13
C GLY A 112 4.63 11.37 7.43
N ASN A 113 3.95 11.71 8.53
CA ASN A 113 4.15 11.08 9.83
C ASN A 113 3.82 9.58 9.82
N PHE A 114 2.70 9.22 9.20
CA PHE A 114 2.24 7.85 9.09
C PHE A 114 3.22 7.00 8.26
N SER A 115 3.62 7.51 7.09
CA SER A 115 4.53 6.80 6.18
C SER A 115 5.92 6.62 6.79
N ALA A 116 6.48 7.65 7.41
CA ALA A 116 7.77 7.55 8.08
C ALA A 116 7.73 6.52 9.23
N SER A 117 6.63 6.47 9.98
CA SER A 117 6.46 5.52 11.08
C SER A 117 6.34 4.08 10.59
N ALA A 118 5.53 3.85 9.55
CA ALA A 118 5.36 2.54 8.95
C ALA A 118 6.66 2.02 8.30
N ILE A 119 7.37 2.85 7.54
CA ILE A 119 8.65 2.50 6.90
C ILE A 119 9.68 2.10 7.96
N ARG A 120 9.79 2.86 9.06
CA ARG A 120 10.68 2.51 10.18
C ARG A 120 10.31 1.15 10.78
N PHE A 121 9.03 0.93 11.05
CA PHE A 121 8.54 -0.33 11.61
C PHE A 121 8.88 -1.53 10.72
N PHE A 122 8.52 -1.49 9.43
CA PHE A 122 8.76 -2.62 8.53
C PHE A 122 10.25 -2.88 8.28
N THR A 123 11.05 -1.82 8.16
CA THR A 123 12.51 -1.96 8.03
C THR A 123 13.12 -2.63 9.26
N ALA A 124 12.69 -2.24 10.47
CA ALA A 124 13.16 -2.85 11.71
C ALA A 124 12.73 -4.32 11.84
N ALA A 125 11.48 -4.63 11.51
CA ALA A 125 10.94 -5.99 11.57
C ALA A 125 11.73 -6.97 10.70
N VAL A 126 12.09 -6.56 9.48
CA VAL A 126 12.86 -7.39 8.54
C VAL A 126 14.30 -7.59 9.00
N ARG A 127 14.94 -6.53 9.51
CA ARG A 127 16.30 -6.62 10.10
C ARG A 127 16.34 -7.62 11.26
N LEU A 128 15.36 -7.55 12.16
CA LEU A 128 15.26 -8.47 13.29
C LEU A 128 15.10 -9.92 12.82
N ALA A 129 14.18 -10.17 11.88
CA ALA A 129 13.97 -11.51 11.33
C ALA A 129 15.26 -12.08 10.71
N THR A 130 15.95 -11.28 9.89
CA THR A 130 17.21 -11.67 9.23
C THR A 130 18.32 -11.94 10.25
N SER A 131 18.38 -11.18 11.35
CA SER A 131 19.39 -11.36 12.39
C SER A 131 19.19 -12.66 13.18
N ILE A 132 17.93 -13.04 13.45
CA ILE A 132 17.59 -14.28 14.14
C ILE A 132 18.01 -15.49 13.28
N GLU A 133 17.70 -15.46 11.98
CA GLU A 133 18.05 -16.53 11.05
C GLU A 133 19.57 -16.74 10.95
N ARG A 134 20.37 -15.67 10.97
CA ARG A 134 21.84 -15.76 10.94
C ARG A 134 22.48 -16.20 12.26
N GLY A 135 21.82 -15.96 13.40
CA GLY A 135 22.32 -16.39 14.71
C GLY A 135 21.96 -17.83 15.07
N ALA A 136 21.03 -18.44 14.33
CA ALA A 136 20.62 -19.83 14.47
C ALA A 136 21.37 -20.81 13.53
N ALA A 137 22.22 -20.29 12.64
CA ALA A 137 23.07 -21.04 11.70
C ALA A 137 24.52 -21.07 12.20
#